data_AF-A0A136N064-F1
#
_entry.id   AF-A0A136N064-F1
#
_cell.length_a   1.000
_cell.length_b   1.000
_cell.length_c   1.000
_cell.angle_alpha   90.00
_cell.angle_beta   90.00
_cell.angle_gamma   90.00
#
_symmetry.space_group_name_H-M   'P 1'
#
loop_
_entity.id
_entity.type
_entity.pdbx_description
1 polymer ?
#
loop_
_entity_poly.entity_id
_entity_poly.type
_entity_poly.pdbx_seq_one_letter_code
_entity_poly.pdbx_strand_id
1 'polypeptide(L)'
;MFAPTLSGLQKTTNYKVVIPFYIYAAVSFLVSTILLLVHTGIVNSHYFNPYTLAITHTMALGWGTMIIMGASHQLLPVLIEGELDSDNLAYSTFAVTGVGIPLLITGFYVFDFGVLMLSGASLINLGVLLYIVNVYRSAFKSKVRNVHAWFIMTAALWLLATTFFWSFASV
;
A
#
# COMPACT_ATOMS: atom_id res chain seq x y z
N MET A 1 7.66 17.14 -47.51
CA MET A 1 8.15 16.99 -46.12
C MET A 1 6.94 16.65 -45.27
N PHE A 2 6.72 15.36 -44.97
CA PHE A 2 5.60 14.92 -44.16
C PHE A 2 5.89 15.28 -42.70
N ALA A 3 4.99 16.05 -42.07
CA ALA A 3 5.07 16.31 -40.65
C ALA A 3 5.02 14.97 -39.89
N PRO A 4 5.84 14.77 -38.83
CA PRO A 4 5.67 13.61 -37.99
C PRO A 4 4.28 13.71 -37.36
N THR A 5 3.45 12.70 -37.60
CA THR A 5 2.24 12.50 -36.81
C THR A 5 2.67 12.44 -35.35
N LEU A 6 2.34 13.46 -34.55
CA LEU A 6 2.44 13.36 -33.09
C LEU A 6 1.56 12.17 -32.70
N SER A 7 2.19 11.02 -32.48
CA SER A 7 1.56 9.86 -31.87
C SER A 7 0.88 10.37 -30.60
N GLY A 8 -0.43 10.16 -30.52
CA GLY A 8 -1.27 10.71 -29.47
C GLY A 8 -0.66 10.51 -28.08
N LEU A 9 -0.85 11.50 -27.21
CA LEU A 9 -0.44 11.47 -25.81
C LEU A 9 -0.63 10.07 -25.23
N GLN A 10 0.49 9.45 -24.88
CA GLN A 10 0.47 8.10 -24.34
C GLN A 10 -0.32 8.09 -23.05
N LYS A 11 -1.38 7.28 -23.03
CA LYS A 11 -2.29 7.21 -21.89
C LYS A 11 -1.59 6.49 -20.73
N THR A 12 -1.24 7.24 -19.70
CA THR A 12 -0.72 6.70 -18.44
C THR A 12 -1.89 6.42 -17.48
N THR A 13 -1.58 6.08 -16.23
CA THR A 13 -2.58 5.81 -15.19
C THR A 13 -3.59 6.93 -15.04
N ASN A 14 -4.85 6.56 -14.84
CA ASN A 14 -5.87 7.52 -14.45
C ASN A 14 -5.59 8.03 -13.02
N TYR A 15 -5.34 9.33 -12.88
CA TYR A 15 -5.06 9.98 -11.60
C TYR A 15 -6.15 9.73 -10.53
N LYS A 16 -7.40 9.49 -10.95
CA LYS A 16 -8.52 9.15 -10.06
C LYS A 16 -8.30 7.86 -9.27
N VAL A 17 -7.50 6.94 -9.79
CA VAL A 17 -7.15 5.68 -9.13
C VAL A 17 -6.24 5.93 -7.92
N VAL A 18 -5.38 6.95 -8.02
CA VAL A 18 -4.30 7.19 -7.05
C VAL A 18 -4.73 8.15 -5.93
N ILE A 19 -5.63 9.09 -6.23
CA ILE A 19 -6.16 10.05 -5.23
C ILE A 19 -6.65 9.37 -3.94
N PRO A 20 -7.44 8.28 -3.97
CA PRO A 20 -7.91 7.61 -2.76
C PRO A 20 -6.77 7.15 -1.85
N PHE A 21 -5.68 6.63 -2.42
CA PHE A 21 -4.51 6.20 -1.65
C PHE A 21 -3.86 7.37 -0.90
N TYR A 22 -3.69 8.51 -1.56
CA TYR A 22 -3.07 9.69 -0.95
C TYR A 22 -3.96 10.34 0.12
N ILE A 23 -5.28 10.41 -0.13
CA ILE A 23 -6.23 10.92 0.88
C ILE A 23 -6.20 10.00 2.10
N TYR A 24 -6.28 8.68 1.90
CA TYR A 24 -6.25 7.71 2.98
C TYR A 24 -4.95 7.81 3.78
N ALA A 25 -3.81 7.95 3.10
CA ALA A 25 -2.52 8.10 3.75
C ALA A 25 -2.43 9.39 4.58
N ALA A 26 -2.94 10.51 4.06
CA ALA A 26 -2.96 11.78 4.77
C ALA A 26 -3.84 11.71 6.03
N VAL A 27 -5.02 11.10 5.92
CA VAL A 27 -5.92 10.87 7.06
C VAL A 27 -5.27 9.95 8.10
N SER A 28 -4.67 8.85 7.66
CA SER A 28 -3.98 7.90 8.55
C SER A 28 -2.81 8.54 9.28
N PHE A 29 -2.04 9.39 8.59
CA PHE A 29 -0.97 10.16 9.20
C PHE A 29 -1.51 11.11 10.27
N LEU A 30 -2.56 11.88 9.95
CA LEU A 30 -3.21 12.78 10.91
C LEU A 30 -3.71 12.01 12.14
N VAL A 31 -4.43 10.90 11.95
CA VAL A 31 -4.91 10.03 13.03
C VAL A 31 -3.75 9.54 13.89
N SER A 32 -2.66 9.08 13.27
CA SER A 32 -1.49 8.61 14.00
C SER A 32 -0.83 9.71 14.85
N THR A 33 -0.71 10.93 14.31
CA THR A 33 -0.18 12.07 15.07
C THR A 33 -1.08 12.45 16.25
N ILE A 34 -2.40 12.40 16.09
CA ILE A 34 -3.35 12.63 17.19
C ILE A 34 -3.20 11.53 18.25
N LEU A 35 -3.11 10.26 17.85
CA LEU A 35 -2.93 9.15 18.79
C LEU A 35 -1.62 9.27 19.57
N LEU A 36 -0.53 9.70 18.93
CA LEU A 36 0.74 10.01 19.61
C LEU A 36 0.60 11.12 20.65
N LEU A 37 -0.12 12.20 20.33
CA LEU A 37 -0.35 13.31 21.26
C LEU A 37 -1.24 12.92 22.44
N VAL A 38 -2.21 12.03 22.22
CA VAL A 38 -3.09 11.53 23.28
C VAL A 38 -2.35 10.53 24.19
N HIS A 39 -1.48 9.70 23.62
CA HIS A 39 -0.80 8.61 24.33
C HIS A 39 0.69 8.91 24.57
N THR A 40 1.06 10.12 25.01
CA THR A 40 2.47 10.50 25.24
C THR A 40 3.19 9.61 26.27
N GLY A 41 2.44 8.97 27.18
CA GLY A 41 2.98 8.04 28.17
C GLY A 41 3.63 6.78 27.58
N ILE A 42 3.36 6.43 26.31
CA ILE A 42 3.95 5.26 25.66
C ILE A 42 5.48 5.32 25.57
N VAL A 43 6.06 6.53 25.50
CA VAL A 43 7.51 6.73 25.38
C VAL A 43 8.26 6.28 26.63
N ASN A 44 7.60 6.34 27.79
CA ASN A 44 8.17 5.91 29.06
C ASN A 44 7.92 4.43 29.36
N SER A 45 7.09 3.75 28.56
CA SER A 45 6.79 2.34 28.74
C SER A 45 7.86 1.46 28.08
N HIS A 46 8.47 0.57 28.86
CA HIS A 46 9.49 -0.40 28.39
C HIS A 46 8.90 -1.74 27.91
N TYR A 47 7.57 -1.90 28.00
CA TYR A 47 6.88 -3.16 27.70
C TYR A 47 5.96 -3.05 26.48
N PHE A 48 5.54 -4.22 26.00
CA PHE A 48 4.64 -4.39 24.87
C PHE A 48 3.30 -3.69 25.13
N ASN A 49 3.08 -2.55 24.47
CA ASN A 49 1.90 -1.70 24.68
C ASN A 49 0.98 -1.74 23.44
N PRO A 50 -0.33 -2.05 23.59
CA PRO A 50 -1.29 -2.09 22.49
C PRO A 50 -1.33 -0.80 21.67
N TYR A 51 -1.29 0.35 22.34
CA TYR A 51 -1.36 1.66 21.70
C TYR A 51 -0.12 1.94 20.84
N THR A 52 1.06 1.54 21.31
CA THR A 52 2.30 1.65 20.53
C THR A 52 2.21 0.82 19.25
N LEU A 53 1.67 -0.40 19.32
CA LEU A 53 1.47 -1.26 18.13
C LEU A 53 0.47 -0.64 17.16
N ALA A 54 -0.68 -0.19 17.66
CA ALA A 54 -1.71 0.44 16.84
C ALA A 54 -1.16 1.69 16.11
N ILE A 55 -0.45 2.57 16.81
CA ILE A 55 0.17 3.78 16.24
C ILE A 55 1.20 3.41 15.18
N THR A 56 2.10 2.47 15.50
CA THR A 56 3.17 2.03 14.59
C THR A 56 2.60 1.47 13.29
N HIS A 57 1.58 0.61 13.37
CA HIS A 57 0.95 0.04 12.19
C HIS A 57 0.07 1.05 11.43
N THR A 58 -0.52 2.03 12.12
CA THR A 58 -1.19 3.16 11.45
C THR A 58 -0.19 3.97 10.62
N MET A 59 1.01 4.24 11.14
CA MET A 59 2.05 4.94 10.37
C MET A 59 2.59 4.07 9.24
N ALA A 60 2.97 2.82 9.53
CA ALA A 60 3.62 1.97 8.56
C ALA A 60 2.67 1.56 7.43
N LEU A 61 1.50 1.01 7.77
CA LEU A 61 0.54 0.48 6.80
C LEU A 61 -0.44 1.57 6.31
N GLY A 62 -1.03 2.33 7.23
CA GLY A 62 -2.03 3.34 6.89
C GLY A 62 -1.47 4.52 6.11
N TRP A 63 -0.31 5.03 6.53
CA TRP A 63 0.37 6.13 5.83
C TRP A 63 1.41 5.61 4.83
N GLY A 64 2.47 4.96 5.29
CA GLY A 64 3.63 4.60 4.45
C GLY A 64 3.27 3.70 3.28
N THR A 65 2.64 2.55 3.54
CA THR A 65 2.26 1.60 2.49
C THR A 65 1.26 2.20 1.51
N MET A 66 0.28 2.98 1.97
CA MET A 66 -0.69 3.62 1.07
C MET A 66 -0.04 4.68 0.18
N ILE A 67 0.89 5.49 0.69
CA ILE A 67 1.72 6.39 -0.14
C ILE A 67 2.48 5.59 -1.19
N ILE A 68 3.18 4.53 -0.78
CA ILE A 68 4.02 3.72 -1.68
C ILE A 68 3.18 3.09 -2.78
N MET A 69 2.08 2.42 -2.43
CA MET A 69 1.20 1.79 -3.41
C MET A 69 0.59 2.82 -4.37
N GLY A 70 0.14 3.97 -3.87
CA GLY A 70 -0.35 5.06 -4.73
C GLY A 70 0.72 5.58 -5.69
N ALA A 71 1.89 5.94 -5.16
CA ALA A 71 3.01 6.44 -5.95
C ALA A 71 3.49 5.42 -6.98
N SER A 72 3.54 4.13 -6.65
CA SER A 72 3.91 3.08 -7.59
C SER A 72 2.90 2.94 -8.73
N HIS A 73 1.60 3.01 -8.47
CA HIS A 73 0.59 3.00 -9.54
C HIS A 73 0.70 4.21 -10.48
N GLN A 74 1.18 5.36 -9.99
CA GLN A 74 1.40 6.56 -10.81
C GLN A 74 2.74 6.50 -11.58
N LEU A 75 3.83 6.12 -10.90
CA LEU A 75 5.18 6.15 -11.45
C LEU A 75 5.48 4.97 -12.36
N LEU A 76 4.92 3.78 -12.09
CA LEU A 76 5.23 2.59 -12.86
C LEU A 76 4.91 2.76 -14.35
N PRO A 77 3.72 3.24 -14.76
CA PRO A 77 3.40 3.43 -16.19
C PRO A 77 4.28 4.50 -16.86
N VAL A 78 4.73 5.50 -16.10
CA VAL A 78 5.71 6.49 -16.58
C VAL A 78 7.07 5.84 -16.83
N LEU A 79 7.54 4.98 -15.94
CA LEU A 79 8.87 4.34 -16.04
C LEU A 79 8.96 3.28 -17.14
N ILE A 80 7.86 2.56 -17.37
CA ILE A 80 7.80 1.50 -18.40
C ILE A 80 7.32 2.03 -19.74
N GLU A 81 7.10 3.35 -19.87
CA GLU A 81 6.49 3.97 -21.04
C GLU A 81 5.29 3.13 -21.52
N GLY A 82 4.34 2.89 -20.61
CA GLY A 82 3.15 2.10 -20.89
C GLY A 82 1.93 2.58 -20.12
N GLU A 83 0.96 1.69 -19.99
CA GLU A 83 -0.23 1.88 -19.17
C GLU A 83 -0.26 0.87 -18.02
N LEU A 84 -1.04 1.17 -16.99
CA LEU A 84 -1.34 0.22 -15.93
C LEU A 84 -2.22 -0.90 -16.48
N ASP A 85 -1.96 -2.16 -16.10
CA ASP A 85 -2.70 -3.32 -16.60
C ASP A 85 -4.21 -3.22 -16.32
N SER A 86 -4.59 -2.85 -15.09
CA SER A 86 -5.99 -2.72 -14.70
C SER A 86 -6.21 -1.66 -13.62
N ASP A 87 -6.94 -0.60 -13.97
CA ASP A 87 -7.44 0.41 -13.03
C ASP A 87 -8.36 -0.23 -11.98
N ASN A 88 -9.19 -1.21 -12.38
CA ASN A 88 -10.08 -1.93 -11.47
C ASN A 88 -9.30 -2.73 -10.42
N LEU A 89 -8.16 -3.33 -10.80
CA LEU A 89 -7.32 -4.08 -9.87
C LEU A 89 -6.65 -3.15 -8.84
N ALA A 90 -6.32 -1.92 -9.24
CA ALA A 90 -5.83 -0.90 -8.32
C ALA A 90 -6.92 -0.41 -7.36
N TYR A 91 -8.17 -0.23 -7.81
CA TYR A 91 -9.29 0.07 -6.91
C TYR A 91 -9.58 -1.10 -5.94
N SER A 92 -9.54 -2.34 -6.42
CA SER A 92 -9.69 -3.52 -5.55
C SER A 92 -8.56 -3.62 -4.53
N THR A 93 -7.32 -3.31 -4.94
CA THR A 93 -6.17 -3.20 -4.03
C THR A 93 -6.48 -2.21 -2.92
N PHE A 94 -6.88 -0.98 -3.28
CA PHE A 94 -7.25 0.07 -2.33
C PHE A 94 -8.36 -0.36 -1.38
N ALA A 95 -9.44 -0.93 -1.91
CA ALA A 95 -10.60 -1.32 -1.11
C ALA A 95 -10.23 -2.40 -0.08
N VAL A 96 -9.50 -3.42 -0.52
CA VAL A 96 -9.11 -4.54 0.32
C VAL A 96 -8.07 -4.11 1.38
N THR A 97 -7.02 -3.37 1.00
CA THR A 97 -6.04 -2.87 1.98
C THR A 97 -6.64 -1.82 2.91
N GLY A 98 -7.46 -0.91 2.37
CA GLY A 98 -8.11 0.17 3.12
C GLY A 98 -9.11 -0.30 4.17
N VAL A 99 -9.71 -1.48 3.99
CA VAL A 99 -10.55 -2.16 5.00
C VAL A 99 -9.71 -3.02 5.95
N GLY A 100 -8.67 -3.69 5.45
CA GLY A 100 -7.80 -4.52 6.30
C GLY A 100 -7.01 -3.73 7.34
N ILE A 101 -6.55 -2.52 6.99
CA ILE A 101 -5.76 -1.66 7.87
C ILE A 101 -6.53 -1.25 9.15
N PRO A 102 -7.76 -0.69 9.09
CA PRO A 102 -8.50 -0.32 10.29
C PRO A 102 -8.87 -1.53 11.16
N LEU A 103 -9.17 -2.68 10.55
CA LEU A 103 -9.43 -3.93 11.29
C LEU A 103 -8.21 -4.35 12.11
N LEU A 104 -7.04 -4.36 11.49
CA LEU A 104 -5.78 -4.71 12.14
C LEU A 104 -5.40 -3.70 13.23
N ILE A 105 -5.55 -2.39 12.98
CA ILE A 105 -5.31 -1.34 13.98
C ILE A 105 -6.26 -1.49 15.18
N THR A 106 -7.53 -1.79 14.93
CA THR A 106 -8.53 -1.99 15.99
C THR A 106 -8.20 -3.22 16.83
N GLY A 107 -7.75 -4.32 16.19
CA GLY A 107 -7.26 -5.51 16.87
C GLY A 107 -6.12 -5.19 17.85
N PHE A 108 -5.13 -4.41 17.42
CA PHE A 108 -4.07 -3.94 18.31
C PHE A 108 -4.58 -3.04 19.44
N TYR A 109 -5.49 -2.12 19.13
CA TYR A 109 -5.99 -1.14 20.09
C TYR A 109 -6.79 -1.80 21.22
N VAL A 110 -7.60 -2.82 20.89
CA VAL A 110 -8.38 -3.62 21.86
C VAL A 110 -7.56 -4.76 22.46
N PHE A 111 -6.34 -4.97 21.96
CA PHE A 111 -5.46 -6.07 22.35
C PHE A 111 -6.06 -7.47 22.10
N ASP A 112 -6.84 -7.59 21.01
CA ASP A 112 -7.42 -8.84 20.54
C ASP A 112 -6.62 -9.38 19.34
N PHE A 113 -5.76 -10.36 19.62
CA PHE A 113 -4.96 -11.08 18.61
C PHE A 113 -5.72 -12.20 17.91
N GLY A 114 -7.02 -12.35 18.19
CA GLY A 114 -7.86 -13.38 17.59
C GLY A 114 -8.33 -13.02 16.18
N VAL A 115 -9.64 -13.11 15.97
CA VAL A 115 -10.25 -13.04 14.64
C VAL A 115 -10.13 -11.66 14.00
N LEU A 116 -10.23 -10.59 14.78
CA LEU A 116 -10.15 -9.21 14.28
C LEU A 116 -8.80 -8.93 13.63
N MET A 117 -7.71 -9.26 14.31
CA MET A 117 -6.37 -8.99 13.81
C MET A 117 -6.02 -9.90 12.62
N LEU A 118 -6.33 -11.20 12.70
CA LEU A 118 -6.06 -12.16 11.63
C LEU A 118 -6.85 -11.85 10.34
N SER A 119 -8.11 -11.43 10.48
CA SER A 119 -8.92 -11.02 9.33
C SER A 119 -8.37 -9.76 8.66
N GLY A 120 -7.96 -8.76 9.45
CA GLY A 120 -7.28 -7.56 8.95
C GLY A 120 -5.96 -7.88 8.24
N ALA A 121 -5.13 -8.74 8.85
CA ALA A 121 -3.87 -9.24 8.28
C ALA A 121 -4.07 -9.95 6.94
N SER A 122 -5.07 -10.82 6.87
CA SER A 122 -5.41 -11.60 5.67
C SER A 122 -5.88 -10.68 4.54
N LEU A 123 -6.71 -9.69 4.86
CA LEU A 123 -7.14 -8.68 3.89
C LEU A 123 -5.95 -7.86 3.37
N ILE A 124 -5.06 -7.39 4.24
CA ILE A 124 -3.86 -6.64 3.79
C ILE A 124 -3.02 -7.51 2.85
N ASN A 125 -2.75 -8.77 3.20
CA ASN A 125 -2.00 -9.68 2.34
C ASN A 125 -2.68 -9.90 0.98
N LEU A 126 -4.01 -10.07 0.98
CA LEU A 126 -4.78 -10.18 -0.27
C LEU A 126 -4.64 -8.91 -1.13
N GLY A 127 -4.72 -7.73 -0.51
CA GLY A 127 -4.53 -6.45 -1.20
C GLY A 127 -3.13 -6.29 -1.77
N VAL A 128 -2.09 -6.68 -1.03
CA VAL A 128 -0.70 -6.70 -1.51
C VAL A 128 -0.51 -7.68 -2.67
N LEU A 129 -1.16 -8.85 -2.65
CA LEU A 129 -1.14 -9.79 -3.78
C LEU A 129 -1.79 -9.17 -5.03
N LEU A 130 -2.95 -8.52 -4.90
CA LEU A 130 -3.60 -7.83 -6.03
C LEU A 130 -2.69 -6.75 -6.62
N TYR A 131 -2.01 -5.98 -5.76
CA TYR A 131 -1.02 -4.99 -6.16
C TYR A 131 0.14 -5.59 -6.94
N ILE A 132 0.75 -6.66 -6.42
CA ILE A 132 1.84 -7.38 -7.10
C ILE A 132 1.38 -7.84 -8.48
N VAL A 133 0.22 -8.48 -8.57
CA VAL A 133 -0.32 -8.94 -9.85
C VAL A 133 -0.46 -7.77 -10.83
N ASN A 134 -0.95 -6.62 -10.38
CA ASN A 134 -1.11 -5.42 -11.22
C ASN A 134 0.24 -4.89 -11.71
N VAL A 135 1.21 -4.74 -10.79
CA VAL A 135 2.56 -4.23 -11.10
C VAL A 135 3.30 -5.16 -12.05
N TYR A 136 3.31 -6.46 -11.78
CA TYR A 136 4.01 -7.44 -12.59
C TYR A 136 3.40 -7.56 -13.99
N ARG A 137 2.07 -7.61 -14.10
CA ARG A 137 1.41 -7.64 -15.42
C ARG A 137 1.69 -6.38 -16.23
N SER A 138 1.66 -5.22 -15.58
CA SER A 138 2.01 -3.94 -16.23
C SER A 138 3.45 -3.98 -16.73
N ALA A 139 4.40 -4.38 -15.90
CA ALA A 139 5.82 -4.44 -16.24
C ALA A 139 6.14 -5.45 -17.36
N PHE A 140 5.51 -6.63 -17.36
CA PHE A 140 5.75 -7.66 -18.38
C PHE A 140 5.07 -7.38 -19.73
N LYS A 141 3.98 -6.59 -19.75
CA LYS A 141 3.35 -6.14 -21.00
C LYS A 141 4.16 -5.06 -21.72
N SER A 142 4.97 -4.29 -20.99
CA SER A 142 5.80 -3.26 -21.60
C SER A 142 6.97 -3.85 -22.39
N LYS A 143 7.30 -3.20 -23.51
CA LYS A 143 8.49 -3.49 -24.33
C LYS A 143 9.75 -2.81 -23.78
N VAL A 144 9.61 -1.83 -22.88
CA VAL A 144 10.71 -1.04 -22.31
C VAL A 144 11.09 -1.63 -20.95
N ARG A 145 12.36 -2.02 -20.81
CA ARG A 145 12.92 -2.54 -19.56
C ARG A 145 13.73 -1.46 -18.87
N ASN A 146 13.22 -0.98 -17.75
CA ASN A 146 13.86 0.05 -16.94
C ASN A 146 14.33 -0.53 -15.59
N VAL A 147 15.51 -0.13 -15.11
CA VAL A 147 16.07 -0.66 -13.84
C VAL A 147 15.17 -0.29 -12.65
N HIS A 148 14.56 0.89 -12.69
CA HIS A 148 13.63 1.36 -11.67
C HIS A 148 12.38 0.49 -11.56
N ALA A 149 11.88 -0.07 -12.67
CA ALA A 149 10.75 -1.00 -12.65
C ALA A 149 11.10 -2.31 -11.93
N TRP A 150 12.34 -2.79 -12.09
CA TRP A 150 12.84 -3.95 -11.34
C TRP A 150 12.92 -3.69 -9.84
N PHE A 151 13.35 -2.49 -9.43
CA PHE A 151 13.32 -2.11 -8.02
C PHE A 151 11.90 -2.08 -7.44
N ILE A 152 10.92 -1.56 -8.19
CA ILE A 152 9.51 -1.56 -7.75
C ILE A 152 8.97 -2.99 -7.61
N MET A 153 9.24 -3.87 -8.57
CA MET A 153 8.82 -5.28 -8.52
C MET A 153 9.44 -6.02 -7.32
N THR A 154 10.76 -5.88 -7.11
CA THR A 154 11.44 -6.50 -5.97
C THR A 154 10.96 -5.94 -4.63
N ALA A 155 10.73 -4.63 -4.54
CA ALA A 155 10.15 -4.01 -3.34
C ALA A 155 8.74 -4.52 -3.05
N ALA A 156 7.93 -4.77 -4.08
CA ALA A 156 6.60 -5.35 -3.92
C ALA A 156 6.68 -6.80 -3.37
N LEU A 157 7.63 -7.62 -3.85
CA LEU A 157 7.86 -8.95 -3.27
C LEU A 157 8.32 -8.88 -1.82
N TRP A 158 9.20 -7.93 -1.49
CA TRP A 158 9.65 -7.73 -0.12
C TRP A 158 8.50 -7.32 0.80
N LEU A 159 7.61 -6.43 0.32
CA LEU A 159 6.40 -6.04 1.04
C LEU A 159 5.53 -7.26 1.36
N LEU A 160 5.28 -8.14 0.37
CA LEU A 160 4.54 -9.38 0.60
C LEU A 160 5.23 -10.29 1.61
N ALA A 161 6.55 -10.47 1.52
CA ALA A 161 7.29 -11.27 2.48
C ALA A 161 7.09 -10.74 3.90
N THR A 162 7.22 -9.42 4.10
CA THR A 162 7.04 -8.80 5.42
C THR A 162 5.61 -8.94 5.97
N THR A 163 4.58 -8.71 5.16
CA THR A 163 3.17 -8.82 5.62
C THR A 163 2.75 -10.27 5.84
N PHE A 164 3.30 -11.20 5.05
CA PHE A 164 3.05 -12.62 5.18
C PHE A 164 3.69 -13.17 6.45
N PHE A 165 5.00 -12.97 6.65
CA PHE A 165 5.70 -13.44 7.86
C PHE A 165 5.07 -12.89 9.13
N TRP A 166 4.68 -11.60 9.13
CA TRP A 166 4.03 -11.01 10.29
C TRP A 166 2.71 -11.70 10.64
N SER A 167 1.89 -12.05 9.63
CA SER A 167 0.61 -12.75 9.85
C SER A 167 0.78 -14.17 10.42
N PHE A 168 1.93 -14.81 10.23
CA PHE A 168 2.24 -16.12 10.83
C PHE A 168 2.82 -15.97 12.24
N ALA A 169 3.55 -14.89 12.52
CA ALA A 169 4.08 -14.62 13.85
C ALA A 169 2.99 -14.27 14.89
N SER A 170 1.78 -13.95 14.44
CA SER A 170 0.63 -13.65 15.29
C SER A 170 -0.22 -14.85 15.72
N VAL A 171 0.11 -16.07 15.24
CA VAL A 171 -0.56 -17.34 15.60
C VAL A 171 0.36 -18.15 16.51
#